data_AF-G5LN55-F1
#
_entry.id   AF-G5LN55-F1
#
_cell.length_a   1.000
_cell.length_b   1.000
_cell.length_c   1.000
_cell.angle_alpha   90.00
_cell.angle_beta   90.00
_cell.angle_gamma   90.00
#
_symmetry.space_group_name_H-M   'P 1'
#
loop_
_entity.id
_entity.type
_entity.pdbx_description
1 polymer ?
#
loop_
_entity_poly.entity_id
_entity_poly.type
_entity_poly.pdbx_seq_one_letter_code
_entity_poly.pdbx_strand_id
1 'polypeptide(L)' 'MAVGLAGLFLESHPDPANAKCDGPSALPLAKLEQFLTQIKAIDDLVKSFDELDTEN' A
#
# COMPACT_ATOMS: atom_id res chain seq x y z
N MET A 1 -2.69 3.67 4.02
CA MET A 1 -2.60 5.06 3.52
C MET A 1 -3.52 6.06 4.20
N ALA A 2 -4.69 5.64 4.67
CA ALA A 2 -5.66 6.51 5.34
C ALA A 2 -5.14 7.36 6.51
N VAL A 3 -4.09 6.92 7.22
CA VAL A 3 -3.48 7.67 8.33
C VAL A 3 -2.43 8.70 7.89
N GLY A 4 -2.17 8.85 6.59
CA GLY A 4 -1.21 9.84 6.07
C GLY A 4 0.27 9.47 6.28
N LEU A 5 0.74 8.39 5.64
CA LEU A 5 2.16 8.00 5.66
C LEU A 5 2.94 8.63 4.50
N ALA A 6 4.27 8.68 4.64
CA ALA A 6 5.18 9.12 3.57
C ALA A 6 5.31 8.11 2.44
N GLY A 7 5.15 6.81 2.72
CA GLY A 7 5.27 5.76 1.72
C GLY A 7 4.90 4.38 2.23
N LEU A 8 4.92 3.41 1.32
CA LEU A 8 4.66 2.00 1.56
C LEU A 8 5.83 1.18 1.03
N PHE A 9 6.38 0.30 1.87
CA PHE A 9 7.30 -0.75 1.44
C PHE A 9 6.50 -2.04 1.20
N LEU A 10 6.78 -2.74 0.10
CA LEU A 10 6.04 -3.93 -0.30
C LEU A 10 6.94 -4.88 -1.08
N GLU A 11 6.89 -6.16 -0.74
CA GLU A 11 7.52 -7.24 -1.51
C GLU A 11 6.49 -7.96 -2.37
N SER A 12 6.90 -8.38 -3.56
CA SER A 12 6.04 -9.12 -4.50
C SER A 12 6.81 -10.22 -5.22
N HIS A 13 6.09 -11.24 -5.68
CA HIS A 13 6.69 -12.34 -6.43
C HIS A 13 5.72 -12.83 -7.53
N PRO A 14 6.20 -13.24 -8.72
CA PRO A 14 5.36 -13.83 -9.76
C PRO A 14 4.61 -15.08 -9.30
N ASP A 15 5.26 -15.85 -8.42
CA ASP A 15 4.72 -17.09 -7.84
C ASP A 15 5.10 -17.17 -6.34
N PRO A 16 4.29 -16.60 -5.43
CA PRO A 16 4.63 -16.53 -4.01
C PRO A 16 4.89 -17.90 -3.35
N ALA A 17 4.29 -18.98 -3.86
CA ALA A 17 4.49 -20.33 -3.32
C ALA A 17 5.91 -20.85 -3.54
N ASN A 18 6.63 -20.32 -4.54
CA ASN A 18 8.00 -20.69 -4.88
C ASN A 18 9.02 -19.60 -4.54
N ALA A 19 8.64 -18.56 -3.79
CA ALA A 19 9.60 -17.57 -3.31
C ALA A 19 10.60 -18.22 -2.35
N LYS A 20 11.89 -17.88 -2.49
CA LYS A 20 12.98 -18.47 -1.68
C LYS A 20 12.95 -18.06 -0.20
N CYS A 21 12.26 -16.98 0.12
CA CYS A 21 12.04 -16.45 1.45
C CYS A 21 10.69 -15.72 1.45
N ASP A 22 9.99 -15.71 2.59
CA ASP A 22 8.78 -14.91 2.87
C ASP A 22 7.65 -14.95 1.82
N GLY A 23 7.56 -16.05 1.07
CA GLY A 23 6.52 -16.27 0.06
C GLY A 23 5.08 -16.05 0.53
N PRO A 24 4.67 -16.55 1.73
CA PRO A 24 3.31 -16.32 2.24
C PRO A 24 2.93 -14.84 2.45
N SER A 25 3.92 -13.96 2.58
CA SER A 25 3.73 -12.51 2.77
C SER A 25 3.86 -11.71 1.48
N ALA A 26 4.46 -12.29 0.43
CA ALA A 26 4.69 -11.60 -0.84
C ALA A 26 3.39 -11.42 -1.64
N LEU A 27 3.14 -10.20 -2.11
CA LEU A 27 2.00 -9.93 -2.99
C LEU A 27 2.20 -10.65 -4.34
N PRO A 28 1.19 -11.35 -4.90
CA PRO A 28 1.26 -11.85 -6.27
C PRO A 28 1.51 -10.70 -7.26
N LEU A 29 2.60 -10.77 -8.03
CA LEU A 29 3.04 -9.66 -8.89
C LEU A 29 1.95 -9.21 -9.88
N ALA A 30 1.16 -10.15 -10.42
CA ALA A 30 0.07 -9.85 -11.35
C ALA A 30 -1.07 -9.00 -10.73
N LYS A 31 -1.12 -8.86 -9.40
CA LYS A 31 -2.11 -8.03 -8.68
C LYS A 31 -1.56 -6.66 -8.28
N LEU A 32 -0.28 -6.40 -8.50
CA LEU A 32 0.39 -5.20 -8.02
C LEU A 32 -0.25 -3.91 -8.56
N GLU A 33 -0.57 -3.84 -9.85
CA GLU A 33 -1.18 -2.64 -10.45
C GLU A 33 -2.54 -2.31 -9.84
N GLN A 34 -3.42 -3.31 -9.74
CA GLN A 34 -4.76 -3.13 -9.15
C GLN A 34 -4.67 -2.69 -7.69
N PHE A 35 -3.75 -3.31 -6.92
CA PHE A 35 -3.48 -2.92 -5.55
C PHE A 35 -2.99 -1.47 -5.45
N LEU A 36 -1.94 -1.10 -6.20
CA LEU A 36 -1.38 0.25 -6.18
C LEU A 36 -2.37 1.31 -6.66
N THR A 37 -3.25 0.98 -7.60
CA THR A 37 -4.32 1.88 -8.04
C THR A 37 -5.25 2.25 -6.89
N GLN A 38 -5.65 1.27 -6.07
CA GLN A 38 -6.49 1.52 -4.88
C GLN A 38 -5.72 2.32 -3.83
N ILE A 39 -4.46 1.94 -3.57
CA ILE A 39 -3.60 2.61 -2.59
C ILE A 39 -3.37 4.08 -2.98
N LYS A 40 -3.14 4.36 -4.26
CA LYS A 40 -3.00 5.72 -4.78
C LYS A 40 -4.27 6.53 -4.56
N ALA A 41 -5.46 5.99 -4.90
CA ALA A 41 -6.72 6.72 -4.72
C ALA A 41 -6.98 7.09 -3.25
N ILE A 42 -6.63 6.20 -2.31
CA ILE A 42 -6.74 6.48 -0.88
C ILE A 42 -5.71 7.55 -0.46
N ASP A 43 -4.46 7.45 -0.90
CA ASP A 43 -3.42 8.43 -0.55
C ASP A 43 -3.75 9.82 -1.11
N ASP A 44 -4.15 9.91 -2.38
CA ASP A 44 -4.56 11.17 -3.00
C ASP A 44 -5.69 11.85 -2.22
N LEU A 45 -6.72 11.09 -1.82
CA LEU A 45 -7.84 11.60 -1.04
C LEU A 45 -7.37 12.12 0.33
N VAL A 46 -6.61 11.31 1.07
CA VAL A 46 -6.18 11.64 2.43
C VAL A 46 -5.23 12.83 2.45
N LYS A 47 -4.33 12.91 1.46
CA LYS A 47 -3.36 14.01 1.33
C LYS A 47 -4.01 15.32 0.84
N SER A 48 -5.26 15.27 0.36
CA SER A 48 -6.04 16.45 0.00
C SER A 48 -6.81 17.09 1.17
N PHE A 49 -6.87 16.42 2.33
CA PHE A 49 -7.54 16.99 3.50
C PHE A 49 -6.69 18.09 4.13
N ASP A 50 -7.35 19.16 4.56
CA ASP A 50 -6.73 20.13 5.46
C ASP A 50 -6.49 19.47 6.83
N GLU A 51 -5.43 19.89 7.52
CA GLU A 51 -5.13 19.41 8.86
C GLU A 51 -6.25 19.80 9.83
N LEU A 52 -6.79 18.81 10.55
CA LEU A 52 -7.82 19.02 11.55
C LEU A 52 -7.17 19.07 12.93
N ASP A 53 -7.05 20.27 13.49
CA ASP A 53 -6.67 20.46 14.88
C ASP A 53 -7.82 20.03 15.80
N THR A 54 -7.52 19.15 16.76
CA THR A 54 -8.47 18.62 17.74
C THR A 54 -8.06 18.93 19.18
N GLU A 55 -7.08 19.82 19.38
CA GLU A 55 -6.73 20.32 20.71
C GLU A 55 -7.89 21.16 21.27
N ASN A 56 -8.14 21.05 22.58
CA ASN A 56 -9.23 21.75 23.29
C ASN A 56 -8.77 23.09 23.88
#